data_AF-A0A1I0AES8-F1
#
_entry.id   AF-A0A1I0AES8-F1
#
_cell.length_a   1.000
_cell.length_b   1.000
_cell.length_c   1.000
_cell.angle_alpha   90.00
_cell.angle_beta   90.00
_cell.angle_gamma   90.00
#
_symmetry.space_group_name_H-M   'P 1'
#
loop_
_entity.id
_entity.type
_entity.pdbx_description
1 polymer ?
#
loop_
_entity_poly.entity_id
_entity_poly.type
_entity_poly.pdbx_seq_one_letter_code
_entity_poly.pdbx_strand_id
1 'polypeptide(L)'
;MSISSLSRSPASIPAYSNTQGNAPVAPLAEQGFGLKSLSTPQNNPLQKLLQSDSFESGSPLAALGKQFEQINQLLNRAMELLGGAQAGGPGGAGGVQGLGGGECGVPELGGTPSAPAAPANAAAPAAPAAPANAAAPVAPANGSKNASKTGNTMEFTNDGTKPMEIKFTPNAGGQEIEGLTLQPGESITKEFPDGWSGNFRSTAGDGAAATLGEVAFNGGGNQTYYDVSYIEGNNASMTITPESGGRVSGTLDNLAELAPDSIKAKNADGSAYGVKKTTTSDVQDAAVVDFYRKHVGADQGYVVPKDDASTLGTGDTHLSVHLKDVF
;
A
#
# COMPACT_ATOMS: atom_id res chain seq x y z
N MET A 1 7.34 -22.94 -80.44
CA MET A 1 7.06 -21.89 -81.45
C MET A 1 6.32 -20.76 -80.77
N SER A 2 6.71 -19.51 -81.08
CA SER A 2 6.05 -18.18 -80.93
C SER A 2 4.55 -18.15 -80.56
N ILE A 3 3.94 -17.14 -79.93
CA ILE A 3 4.16 -15.73 -79.48
C ILE A 3 2.87 -15.42 -78.64
N SER A 4 2.72 -14.49 -77.67
CA SER A 4 2.94 -13.04 -77.68
C SER A 4 2.77 -12.44 -76.27
N SER A 5 3.65 -11.47 -75.99
CA SER A 5 3.64 -10.24 -75.17
C SER A 5 2.36 -9.71 -74.46
N LEU A 6 2.57 -9.11 -73.28
CA LEU A 6 2.36 -7.67 -73.00
C LEU A 6 3.07 -7.21 -71.71
N SER A 7 3.83 -6.12 -71.81
CA SER A 7 4.53 -5.38 -70.75
C SER A 7 4.05 -3.93 -70.74
N ARG A 8 3.94 -3.30 -69.55
CA ARG A 8 3.97 -1.83 -69.38
C ARG A 8 4.65 -1.45 -68.05
N SER A 9 5.52 -0.45 -68.15
CA SER A 9 6.45 0.11 -67.15
C SER A 9 5.84 1.26 -66.31
N PRO A 10 6.55 1.79 -65.27
CA PRO A 10 6.04 2.78 -64.30
C PRO A 10 6.40 4.23 -64.64
N ALA A 11 5.76 5.20 -63.95
CA ALA A 11 6.00 6.64 -64.11
C ALA A 11 6.32 7.32 -62.77
N SER A 12 7.09 8.41 -62.87
CA SER A 12 7.97 9.01 -61.86
C SER A 12 7.36 10.14 -61.01
N ILE A 13 8.09 10.47 -59.94
CA ILE A 13 7.97 11.60 -59.00
C ILE A 13 8.41 12.94 -59.66
N PRO A 14 7.89 14.10 -59.22
CA PRO A 14 8.61 15.36 -59.30
C PRO A 14 8.94 15.95 -57.91
N ALA A 15 10.16 16.49 -57.81
CA ALA A 15 10.62 17.36 -56.73
C ALA A 15 10.58 18.83 -57.19
N TYR A 16 10.28 19.75 -56.27
CA TYR A 16 10.53 21.19 -56.44
C TYR A 16 11.08 21.77 -55.13
N SER A 17 12.11 22.60 -55.27
CA SER A 17 12.73 23.42 -54.22
C SER A 17 12.50 24.89 -54.54
N ASN A 18 12.22 25.76 -53.56
CA ASN A 18 12.88 27.07 -53.45
C ASN A 18 12.64 27.77 -52.09
N THR A 19 13.48 28.77 -51.80
CA THR A 19 13.81 29.38 -50.51
C THR A 19 13.27 30.81 -50.28
N GLN A 20 13.14 31.18 -48.99
CA GLN A 20 13.26 32.49 -48.30
C GLN A 20 12.36 33.72 -48.59
N GLY A 21 11.81 34.30 -47.50
CA GLY A 21 11.31 35.69 -47.39
C GLY A 21 10.66 35.97 -46.01
N ASN A 22 11.10 37.01 -45.30
CA ASN A 22 10.90 37.26 -43.86
C ASN A 22 9.81 38.33 -43.55
N ALA A 23 9.29 38.33 -42.30
CA ALA A 23 8.67 39.44 -41.52
C ALA A 23 7.10 39.57 -41.49
N PRO A 24 6.50 40.30 -40.51
CA PRO A 24 5.88 39.72 -39.31
C PRO A 24 4.39 40.07 -39.13
N VAL A 25 3.65 39.32 -38.30
CA VAL A 25 2.28 39.68 -37.87
C VAL A 25 2.15 39.65 -36.35
N ALA A 26 1.61 40.75 -35.82
CA ALA A 26 1.37 41.06 -34.41
C ALA A 26 0.23 40.21 -33.81
N PRO A 27 0.15 40.08 -32.47
CA PRO A 27 -0.79 39.18 -31.81
C PRO A 27 -2.17 39.83 -31.65
N LEU A 28 -3.23 39.07 -31.96
CA LEU A 28 -4.60 39.42 -31.55
C LEU A 28 -4.79 39.09 -30.06
N ALA A 29 -5.32 40.07 -29.34
CA ALA A 29 -5.79 39.96 -27.97
C ALA A 29 -7.03 39.05 -27.90
N GLU A 30 -6.99 38.04 -27.03
CA GLU A 30 -8.20 37.41 -26.51
C GLU A 30 -8.51 37.93 -25.11
N GLN A 31 -9.77 38.33 -24.97
CA GLN A 31 -10.37 38.91 -23.80
C GLN A 31 -10.57 37.87 -22.71
N GLY A 32 -10.29 38.26 -21.47
CA GLY A 32 -10.29 37.39 -20.32
C GLY A 32 -11.66 36.84 -19.94
N PHE A 33 -11.69 35.54 -19.66
CA PHE A 33 -12.54 34.95 -18.63
C PHE A 33 -11.68 34.64 -17.42
N GLY A 34 -11.90 35.38 -16.34
CA GLY A 34 -11.16 35.23 -15.09
C GLY A 34 -11.58 33.99 -14.32
N LEU A 35 -10.73 32.98 -14.30
CA LEU A 35 -10.64 32.03 -13.19
C LEU A 35 -9.53 32.54 -12.26
N LYS A 36 -9.95 33.23 -11.20
CA LYS A 36 -9.06 33.64 -10.12
C LYS A 36 -8.40 32.40 -9.53
N SER A 37 -7.07 32.45 -9.51
CA SER A 37 -6.17 31.68 -8.65
C SER A 37 -6.81 31.37 -7.28
N LEU A 38 -6.91 30.08 -6.99
CA LEU A 38 -6.92 29.55 -5.63
C LEU A 38 -5.64 28.71 -5.47
N SER A 39 -4.51 29.40 -5.48
CA SER A 39 -3.24 28.84 -5.02
C SER A 39 -2.97 29.37 -3.62
N THR A 40 -3.35 28.59 -2.61
CA THR A 40 -2.75 28.63 -1.28
C THR A 40 -2.77 27.20 -0.74
N PRO A 41 -1.64 26.67 -0.22
CA PRO A 41 -1.54 25.29 0.21
C PRO A 41 -2.27 25.11 1.55
N GLN A 42 -3.54 24.71 1.49
CA GLN A 42 -4.21 24.13 2.65
C GLN A 42 -3.97 22.63 2.66
N ASN A 43 -3.39 22.15 3.76
CA ASN A 43 -3.25 20.74 4.12
C ASN A 43 -4.49 19.94 3.70
N ASN A 44 -4.30 19.03 2.76
CA ASN A 44 -5.37 18.21 2.20
C ASN A 44 -5.91 17.27 3.30
N PRO A 45 -7.22 17.28 3.63
CA PRO A 45 -7.79 16.36 4.62
C PRO A 45 -7.59 14.88 4.24
N LEU A 46 -7.38 14.55 2.96
CA LEU A 46 -7.01 13.21 2.48
C LEU A 46 -5.64 12.76 2.99
N GLN A 47 -4.69 13.69 3.05
CA GLN A 47 -3.36 13.45 3.61
C GLN A 47 -3.45 13.15 5.10
N LYS A 48 -4.38 13.76 5.84
CA LYS A 48 -4.58 13.43 7.26
C LYS A 48 -5.16 12.06 7.49
N LEU A 49 -5.99 11.53 6.59
CA LEU A 49 -6.50 10.16 6.70
C LEU A 49 -5.38 9.16 6.43
N LEU A 50 -4.64 9.32 5.33
CA LEU A 50 -3.50 8.45 5.02
C LEU A 50 -2.35 8.59 6.05
N GLN A 51 -2.02 9.81 6.51
CA GLN A 51 -0.97 10.03 7.51
C GLN A 51 -1.40 9.73 8.94
N SER A 52 -2.68 9.90 9.31
CA SER A 52 -3.17 9.39 10.60
C SER A 52 -3.11 7.87 10.66
N ASP A 53 -3.18 7.22 9.49
CA ASP A 53 -3.23 5.77 9.37
C ASP A 53 -1.83 5.13 9.15
N SER A 54 -0.78 5.93 9.40
CA SER A 54 0.61 5.48 9.64
C SER A 54 1.32 4.80 8.46
N PHE A 55 1.73 5.59 7.46
CA PHE A 55 2.72 5.15 6.44
C PHE A 55 4.17 5.50 6.79
N GLU A 56 4.43 6.09 7.95
CA GLU A 56 5.77 6.56 8.31
C GLU A 56 6.39 5.71 9.43
N SER A 57 7.36 4.89 9.02
CA SER A 57 8.36 4.13 9.79
C SER A 57 8.00 2.70 10.21
N GLY A 58 8.70 1.75 9.58
CA GLY A 58 8.77 0.35 9.97
C GLY A 58 9.53 0.10 11.26
N SER A 59 9.01 0.57 12.40
CA SER A 59 9.43 0.10 13.72
C SER A 59 8.30 0.24 14.76
N PRO A 60 7.84 -0.87 15.38
CA PRO A 60 6.72 -0.86 16.33
C PRO A 60 6.93 0.06 17.55
N LEU A 61 8.18 0.39 17.86
CA LEU A 61 8.52 1.25 19.00
C LEU A 61 8.31 2.75 18.71
N ALA A 62 8.45 3.18 17.45
CA ALA A 62 8.22 4.57 17.04
C ALA A 62 6.71 4.89 16.97
N ALA A 63 5.90 3.92 16.57
CA ALA A 63 4.44 4.01 16.58
C ALA A 63 3.88 4.21 18.00
N LEU A 64 4.45 3.51 19.00
CA LEU A 64 4.05 3.64 20.40
C LEU A 64 4.35 5.05 20.97
N GLY A 65 5.50 5.63 20.59
CA GLY A 65 5.87 7.00 20.99
C GLY A 65 4.92 8.06 20.42
N LYS A 66 4.57 7.96 19.13
CA LYS A 66 3.61 8.87 18.49
C LYS A 66 2.19 8.71 19.05
N GLN A 67 1.80 7.50 19.43
CA GLN A 67 0.51 7.23 20.08
C GLN A 67 0.41 7.87 21.47
N PHE A 68 1.50 7.88 22.25
CA PHE A 68 1.55 8.52 23.57
C PHE A 68 1.45 10.05 23.47
N GLU A 69 2.09 10.64 22.45
CA GLU A 69 2.02 12.08 22.17
C GLU A 69 0.59 12.51 21.78
N GLN A 70 -0.08 11.72 20.93
CA GLN A 70 -1.46 11.98 20.51
C GLN A 70 -2.46 11.84 21.68
N ILE A 71 -2.27 10.87 22.57
CA ILE A 71 -3.09 10.71 23.78
C ILE A 71 -2.92 11.92 24.70
N ASN A 72 -1.69 12.42 24.88
CA ASN A 72 -1.44 13.63 25.67
C ASN A 72 -2.07 14.88 25.05
N GLN A 73 -2.04 15.02 23.72
CA GLN A 73 -2.71 16.12 23.03
C GLN A 73 -4.24 16.04 23.15
N LEU A 74 -4.81 14.83 23.11
CA LEU A 74 -6.25 14.62 23.29
C LEU A 74 -6.69 14.91 24.74
N LEU A 75 -5.88 14.52 25.73
CA LEU A 75 -6.11 14.83 27.14
C LEU A 75 -6.05 16.34 27.43
N ASN A 76 -5.07 17.05 26.86
CA ASN A 76 -4.98 18.50 27.00
C ASN A 76 -6.17 19.22 26.34
N ARG A 77 -6.61 18.74 25.18
CA ARG A 77 -7.77 19.30 24.47
C ARG A 77 -9.09 18.99 25.16
N ALA A 78 -9.20 17.82 25.80
CA ALA A 78 -10.33 17.46 26.64
C ALA A 78 -10.38 18.33 27.91
N MET A 79 -9.24 18.65 28.53
CA MET A 79 -9.16 19.57 29.67
C MET A 79 -9.51 21.02 29.29
N GLU A 80 -9.16 21.48 28.09
CA GLU A 80 -9.59 22.79 27.58
C GLU A 80 -11.09 22.85 27.29
N LEU A 81 -11.69 21.77 26.79
CA LEU A 81 -13.13 21.67 26.51
C LEU A 81 -13.99 21.52 27.78
N LEU A 82 -13.44 20.93 28.84
CA LEU A 82 -14.11 20.82 30.14
C LEU A 82 -13.83 21.99 31.09
N GLY A 83 -12.84 22.85 30.78
CA GLY A 83 -12.31 23.89 31.66
C GLY A 83 -12.92 25.29 31.51
N GLY A 84 -14.07 25.42 30.85
CA GLY A 84 -14.76 26.69 30.63
C GLY A 84 -15.65 27.16 31.78
N ALA A 85 -15.12 27.34 33.00
CA ALA A 85 -15.74 28.17 34.03
C ALA A 85 -14.71 28.62 35.08
N GLN A 86 -14.61 29.93 35.22
CA GLN A 86 -13.65 30.67 36.06
C GLN A 86 -13.92 30.54 37.56
N ALA A 87 -12.88 30.33 38.39
CA ALA A 87 -12.65 31.05 39.65
C ALA A 87 -11.40 30.56 40.44
N GLY A 88 -10.41 31.45 40.56
CA GLY A 88 -9.74 31.86 41.81
C GLY A 88 -9.17 30.85 42.82
N GLY A 89 -7.84 30.91 42.99
CA GLY A 89 -7.19 30.97 44.33
C GLY A 89 -6.68 29.67 44.97
N PRO A 90 -5.73 29.74 45.92
CA PRO A 90 -4.55 28.86 45.96
C PRO A 90 -4.44 27.94 47.21
N GLY A 91 -3.51 26.98 47.16
CA GLY A 91 -3.07 26.11 48.27
C GLY A 91 -3.20 24.62 47.91
N GLY A 92 -2.36 23.69 48.34
CA GLY A 92 -1.26 23.63 49.30
C GLY A 92 -0.62 22.23 49.21
N ALA A 93 0.49 22.06 49.92
CA ALA A 93 1.48 21.00 49.77
C ALA A 93 1.17 19.65 50.46
N GLY A 94 1.98 18.63 50.11
CA GLY A 94 2.29 17.43 50.91
C GLY A 94 1.57 16.15 50.45
N GLY A 95 2.17 14.96 50.33
CA GLY A 95 3.48 14.43 50.70
C GLY A 95 3.33 12.95 51.14
N VAL A 96 4.26 12.09 50.66
CA VAL A 96 4.79 10.80 51.24
C VAL A 96 3.84 9.61 51.48
N GLN A 97 4.02 8.40 50.89
CA GLN A 97 5.04 7.31 51.01
C GLN A 97 4.85 6.28 52.15
N GLY A 98 5.06 4.98 51.81
CA GLY A 98 5.43 3.85 52.69
C GLY A 98 4.43 2.68 52.64
N LEU A 99 4.68 1.48 52.07
CA LEU A 99 5.72 0.42 52.14
C LEU A 99 5.69 -0.51 53.37
N GLY A 100 5.74 -1.83 53.08
CA GLY A 100 6.15 -2.94 53.95
C GLY A 100 5.11 -4.09 54.00
N GLY A 101 5.39 -5.39 53.78
CA GLY A 101 6.63 -6.14 53.55
C GLY A 101 6.63 -7.47 54.36
N GLY A 102 6.92 -8.60 53.69
CA GLY A 102 7.44 -9.89 54.24
C GLY A 102 6.49 -10.81 55.04
N GLU A 103 6.62 -12.14 55.08
CA GLU A 103 7.67 -13.08 54.62
C GLU A 103 7.26 -14.57 54.84
N CYS A 104 7.89 -15.48 54.06
CA CYS A 104 8.41 -16.84 54.36
C CYS A 104 7.48 -17.97 54.92
N GLY A 105 7.59 -19.26 54.56
CA GLY A 105 8.60 -20.06 53.83
C GLY A 105 8.17 -21.54 53.67
N VAL A 106 8.93 -22.26 52.83
CA VAL A 106 8.82 -23.61 52.18
C VAL A 106 9.32 -24.82 53.04
N PRO A 107 9.56 -26.08 52.55
CA PRO A 107 8.97 -26.98 51.51
C PRO A 107 8.83 -28.49 51.98
N GLU A 108 8.42 -29.45 51.12
CA GLU A 108 9.25 -30.61 50.65
C GLU A 108 8.45 -31.78 49.97
N LEU A 109 9.19 -32.57 49.16
CA LEU A 109 8.93 -33.49 48.04
C LEU A 109 8.28 -34.88 48.29
N GLY A 110 7.70 -35.46 47.22
CA GLY A 110 8.10 -36.79 46.71
C GLY A 110 7.01 -37.86 46.42
N GLY A 111 7.01 -38.44 45.20
CA GLY A 111 6.59 -39.83 44.93
C GLY A 111 5.56 -40.10 43.80
N THR A 112 5.97 -40.81 42.74
CA THR A 112 5.13 -41.56 41.75
C THR A 112 5.22 -43.08 42.06
N PRO A 113 4.67 -44.07 41.30
CA PRO A 113 3.80 -44.10 40.11
C PRO A 113 2.63 -45.16 40.19
N SER A 114 1.80 -45.31 39.14
CA SER A 114 1.30 -46.59 38.54
C SER A 114 -0.11 -46.52 37.91
N ALA A 115 -0.25 -47.01 36.68
CA ALA A 115 -1.48 -47.55 36.05
C ALA A 115 -1.44 -49.11 36.16
N PRO A 116 -2.44 -49.95 35.78
CA PRO A 116 -3.57 -49.74 34.86
C PRO A 116 -4.93 -50.42 35.24
N ALA A 117 -5.98 -50.20 34.42
CA ALA A 117 -7.01 -51.17 33.95
C ALA A 117 -8.44 -50.57 33.84
N ALA A 118 -9.05 -50.75 32.66
CA ALA A 118 -10.49 -50.64 32.38
C ALA A 118 -11.20 -51.98 32.78
N PRO A 119 -12.56 -52.14 32.84
CA PRO A 119 -13.55 -51.63 31.88
C PRO A 119 -14.97 -51.27 32.43
N ALA A 120 -15.86 -50.94 31.48
CA ALA A 120 -17.32 -51.08 31.49
C ALA A 120 -18.22 -49.94 32.06
N ASN A 121 -18.64 -49.07 31.14
CA ASN A 121 -20.02 -48.69 30.79
C ASN A 121 -21.08 -48.54 31.92
N ALA A 122 -21.52 -47.32 32.20
CA ALA A 122 -22.92 -46.86 32.13
C ALA A 122 -23.18 -45.58 32.96
N ALA A 123 -24.14 -44.80 32.48
CA ALA A 123 -24.84 -43.68 33.13
C ALA A 123 -24.18 -42.29 33.09
N ALA A 124 -24.79 -41.42 32.28
CA ALA A 124 -24.56 -39.99 32.25
C ALA A 124 -24.91 -39.31 33.59
N PRO A 125 -24.19 -38.23 33.93
CA PRO A 125 -24.83 -37.10 34.57
C PRO A 125 -24.43 -35.75 33.93
N ALA A 126 -25.46 -34.92 33.80
CA ALA A 126 -25.51 -33.44 33.77
C ALA A 126 -24.28 -32.64 33.33
N ALA A 127 -24.50 -31.83 32.30
CA ALA A 127 -23.63 -30.76 31.84
C ALA A 127 -23.25 -29.75 32.96
N PRO A 128 -21.97 -29.39 33.10
CA PRO A 128 -21.57 -28.16 33.76
C PRO A 128 -21.70 -26.97 32.80
N ALA A 129 -22.31 -25.89 33.29
CA ALA A 129 -22.44 -24.62 32.58
C ALA A 129 -21.07 -24.08 32.12
N ALA A 130 -20.98 -23.67 30.85
CA ALA A 130 -19.81 -23.02 30.29
C ALA A 130 -19.59 -21.64 30.94
N PRO A 131 -18.36 -21.28 31.36
CA PRO A 131 -18.05 -19.91 31.72
C PRO A 131 -18.00 -19.03 30.46
N ALA A 132 -18.48 -17.80 30.62
CA ALA A 132 -18.63 -16.80 29.59
C ALA A 132 -17.28 -16.28 29.06
N ASN A 133 -17.24 -16.15 27.73
CA ASN A 133 -16.56 -15.11 26.96
C ASN A 133 -15.06 -14.87 27.24
N ALA A 134 -14.21 -15.76 26.73
CA ALA A 134 -12.89 -15.37 26.26
C ALA A 134 -12.99 -15.13 24.74
N ALA A 135 -12.64 -13.92 24.29
CA ALA A 135 -12.62 -13.59 22.87
C ALA A 135 -11.70 -14.57 22.14
N ALA A 136 -12.29 -15.39 21.26
CA ALA A 136 -11.54 -16.25 20.38
C ALA A 136 -10.70 -15.38 19.44
N PRO A 137 -9.45 -15.76 19.14
CA PRO A 137 -8.69 -15.12 18.07
C PRO A 137 -9.51 -15.22 16.78
N VAL A 138 -9.77 -14.08 16.15
CA VAL A 138 -10.43 -14.01 14.85
C VAL A 138 -9.60 -14.81 13.85
N ALA A 139 -10.20 -15.86 13.30
CA ALA A 139 -9.56 -16.69 12.28
C ALA A 139 -9.24 -15.82 11.04
N PRO A 140 -8.13 -16.08 10.33
CA PRO A 140 -7.87 -15.42 9.06
C PRO A 140 -9.06 -15.68 8.13
N ALA A 141 -9.50 -14.63 7.43
CA ALA A 141 -10.50 -14.79 6.37
C ALA A 141 -9.88 -15.66 5.26
N ASN A 142 -10.23 -16.94 5.25
CA ASN A 142 -9.93 -17.86 4.16
C ASN A 142 -10.75 -17.40 2.94
N GLY A 143 -10.25 -16.40 2.23
CA GLY A 143 -10.80 -16.00 0.94
C GLY A 143 -10.71 -17.17 -0.02
N SER A 144 -11.84 -17.57 -0.61
CA SER A 144 -11.86 -18.54 -1.71
C SER A 144 -10.93 -18.04 -2.82
N LYS A 145 -10.21 -18.97 -3.47
CA LYS A 145 -9.60 -18.67 -4.76
C LYS A 145 -10.75 -18.38 -5.73
N ASN A 146 -10.73 -17.20 -6.36
CA ASN A 146 -11.80 -16.69 -7.23
C ASN A 146 -13.12 -16.46 -6.51
N ALA A 147 -13.09 -15.52 -5.57
CA ALA A 147 -14.29 -14.91 -5.02
C ALA A 147 -15.18 -14.31 -6.10
N SER A 148 -16.49 -14.22 -5.82
CA SER A 148 -17.38 -13.39 -6.64
C SER A 148 -16.99 -11.93 -6.50
N LYS A 149 -17.16 -11.12 -7.56
CA LYS A 149 -16.94 -9.67 -7.53
C LYS A 149 -18.05 -8.94 -6.77
N THR A 150 -18.27 -9.32 -5.53
CA THR A 150 -19.30 -8.79 -4.63
C THR A 150 -18.63 -8.15 -3.44
N GLY A 151 -18.91 -6.87 -3.19
CA GLY A 151 -18.20 -6.10 -2.18
C GLY A 151 -16.78 -5.72 -2.61
N ASN A 152 -15.87 -5.55 -1.65
CA ASN A 152 -14.50 -5.13 -1.91
C ASN A 152 -13.68 -6.31 -2.40
N THR A 153 -13.19 -6.21 -3.62
CA THR A 153 -12.43 -7.27 -4.26
C THR A 153 -11.29 -6.71 -5.10
N MET A 154 -10.24 -7.48 -5.21
CA MET A 154 -9.17 -7.22 -6.17
C MET A 154 -8.87 -8.50 -6.96
N GLU A 155 -8.83 -8.40 -8.29
CA GLU A 155 -8.40 -9.47 -9.17
C GLU A 155 -6.92 -9.29 -9.49
N PHE A 156 -6.08 -10.22 -9.05
CA PHE A 156 -4.64 -10.20 -9.29
C PHE A 156 -4.30 -11.13 -10.44
N THR A 157 -3.66 -10.60 -11.47
CA THR A 157 -3.17 -11.34 -12.64
C THR A 157 -1.66 -11.32 -12.70
N ASN A 158 -1.04 -12.48 -12.86
CA ASN A 158 0.38 -12.60 -13.12
C ASN A 158 0.65 -12.64 -14.64
N ASP A 159 1.05 -11.51 -15.21
CA ASP A 159 1.44 -11.35 -16.61
C ASP A 159 2.91 -11.76 -16.87
N GLY A 160 3.57 -12.26 -15.84
CA GLY A 160 4.94 -12.71 -15.84
C GLY A 160 5.13 -14.12 -16.36
N THR A 161 6.37 -14.59 -16.19
CA THR A 161 6.82 -15.92 -16.60
C THR A 161 7.20 -16.81 -15.41
N LYS A 162 7.20 -16.25 -14.20
CA LYS A 162 7.53 -16.95 -12.96
C LYS A 162 6.36 -16.90 -11.97
N PRO A 163 6.22 -17.89 -11.07
CA PRO A 163 5.26 -17.78 -9.98
C PRO A 163 5.53 -16.54 -9.14
N MET A 164 4.46 -15.84 -8.75
CA MET A 164 4.55 -14.65 -7.91
C MET A 164 3.85 -14.88 -6.58
N GLU A 165 4.57 -14.69 -5.50
CA GLU A 165 4.03 -14.63 -4.15
C GLU A 165 3.74 -13.18 -3.78
N ILE A 166 2.51 -12.90 -3.36
CA ILE A 166 2.04 -11.58 -2.96
C ILE A 166 1.67 -11.61 -1.48
N LYS A 167 2.23 -10.66 -0.73
CA LYS A 167 1.94 -10.45 0.69
C LYS A 167 1.08 -9.21 0.86
N PHE A 168 0.07 -9.31 1.72
CA PHE A 168 -0.75 -8.18 2.19
C PHE A 168 -0.27 -7.70 3.56
N THR A 169 -0.28 -6.40 3.78
CA THR A 169 0.03 -5.78 5.07
C THR A 169 -1.07 -4.75 5.37
N PRO A 170 -1.94 -4.99 6.36
CA PRO A 170 -2.94 -4.01 6.75
C PRO A 170 -2.29 -2.82 7.46
N ASN A 171 -2.96 -1.66 7.41
CA ASN A 171 -2.64 -0.55 8.30
C ASN A 171 -2.89 -0.94 9.76
N ALA A 172 -2.38 -0.14 10.69
CA ALA A 172 -2.47 -0.41 12.12
C ALA A 172 -3.94 -0.65 12.56
N GLY A 173 -4.20 -1.80 13.18
CA GLY A 173 -5.54 -2.20 13.61
C GLY A 173 -6.42 -2.84 12.53
N GLY A 174 -5.96 -2.92 11.28
CA GLY A 174 -6.65 -3.61 10.20
C GLY A 174 -6.55 -5.13 10.29
N GLN A 175 -7.47 -5.82 9.62
CA GLN A 175 -7.50 -7.28 9.60
C GLN A 175 -6.39 -7.84 8.69
N GLU A 176 -5.68 -8.86 9.19
CA GLU A 176 -4.73 -9.62 8.37
C GLU A 176 -5.44 -10.35 7.23
N ILE A 177 -4.84 -10.30 6.05
CA ILE A 177 -5.30 -11.01 4.85
C ILE A 177 -4.21 -11.99 4.47
N GLU A 178 -4.61 -13.25 4.26
CA GLU A 178 -3.69 -14.28 3.77
C GLU A 178 -3.12 -13.88 2.41
N GLY A 179 -1.80 -14.07 2.26
CA GLY A 179 -1.11 -13.89 0.99
C GLY A 179 -1.65 -14.79 -0.13
N LEU A 180 -1.17 -14.56 -1.35
CA LEU A 180 -1.54 -15.35 -2.51
C LEU A 180 -0.31 -15.75 -3.32
N THR A 181 -0.42 -16.87 -4.03
CA THR A 181 0.57 -17.32 -5.01
C THR A 181 -0.13 -17.45 -6.35
N LEU A 182 0.41 -16.77 -7.37
CA LEU A 182 -0.09 -16.78 -8.74
C LEU A 182 0.90 -17.51 -9.64
N GLN A 183 0.43 -18.52 -10.37
CA GLN A 183 1.17 -19.08 -11.49
C GLN A 183 1.21 -18.10 -12.67
N PRO A 184 2.18 -18.21 -13.59
CA PRO A 184 2.19 -17.43 -14.82
C PRO A 184 0.86 -17.54 -15.59
N GLY A 185 0.26 -16.40 -15.90
CA GLY A 185 -1.05 -16.29 -16.57
C GLY A 185 -2.26 -16.59 -15.68
N GLU A 186 -2.08 -16.84 -14.38
CA GLU A 186 -3.18 -17.05 -13.44
C GLU A 186 -3.78 -15.71 -13.00
N SER A 187 -5.11 -15.67 -12.89
CA SER A 187 -5.86 -14.60 -12.25
C SER A 187 -6.58 -15.15 -11.01
N ILE A 188 -6.42 -14.50 -9.86
CA ILE A 188 -7.14 -14.81 -8.61
C ILE A 188 -7.87 -13.56 -8.12
N THR A 189 -9.19 -13.66 -7.93
CA THR A 189 -9.96 -12.64 -7.19
C THR A 189 -9.91 -12.90 -5.67
N LYS A 190 -9.50 -11.89 -4.90
CA LYS A 190 -9.43 -11.88 -3.44
C LYS A 190 -10.44 -10.88 -2.86
N GLU A 191 -11.15 -11.28 -1.81
CA GLU A 191 -12.04 -10.41 -1.03
C GLU A 191 -11.28 -9.66 0.07
N PHE A 192 -11.73 -8.43 0.32
CA PHE A 192 -11.22 -7.56 1.36
C PHE A 192 -12.38 -7.15 2.29
N PRO A 193 -12.14 -7.01 3.61
CA PRO A 193 -13.15 -6.49 4.51
C PRO A 193 -13.64 -5.08 4.13
N ASP A 194 -14.83 -4.72 4.60
CA ASP A 194 -15.32 -3.34 4.54
C ASP A 194 -14.35 -2.41 5.28
N GLY A 195 -14.00 -1.28 4.65
CA GLY A 195 -13.05 -0.32 5.22
C GLY A 195 -11.60 -0.81 5.28
N TRP A 196 -11.24 -1.93 4.64
CA TRP A 196 -9.85 -2.40 4.67
C TRP A 196 -8.93 -1.41 3.96
N SER A 197 -7.82 -1.09 4.63
CA SER A 197 -6.75 -0.28 4.09
C SER A 197 -5.40 -0.89 4.41
N GLY A 198 -4.50 -0.85 3.44
CA GLY A 198 -3.16 -1.40 3.56
C GLY A 198 -2.45 -1.44 2.21
N ASN A 199 -1.33 -2.17 2.19
CA ASN A 199 -0.53 -2.40 0.99
C ASN A 199 -0.38 -3.88 0.66
N PHE A 200 0.05 -4.15 -0.56
CA PHE A 200 0.46 -5.45 -1.04
C PHE A 200 1.69 -5.34 -1.92
N ARG A 201 2.49 -6.42 -1.97
CA ARG A 201 3.72 -6.46 -2.75
C ARG A 201 4.15 -7.87 -3.10
N SER A 202 4.97 -8.01 -4.13
CA SER A 202 5.71 -9.25 -4.36
C SER A 202 6.75 -9.49 -3.26
N THR A 203 6.94 -10.75 -2.87
CA THR A 203 7.99 -11.17 -1.92
C THR A 203 9.34 -11.44 -2.59
N ALA A 204 9.47 -11.23 -3.90
CA ALA A 204 10.72 -11.43 -4.62
C ALA A 204 11.86 -10.51 -4.12
N GLY A 205 13.08 -11.04 -4.13
CA GLY A 205 14.27 -10.34 -3.65
C GLY A 205 14.48 -10.47 -2.13
N ASP A 206 15.32 -9.59 -1.57
CA ASP A 206 15.64 -9.57 -0.14
C ASP A 206 14.65 -8.72 0.70
N GLY A 207 13.66 -8.10 0.05
CA GLY A 207 12.66 -7.25 0.67
C GLY A 207 13.10 -5.82 0.99
N ALA A 208 14.34 -5.41 0.64
CA ALA A 208 14.82 -4.04 0.84
C ALA A 208 14.34 -3.06 -0.24
N ALA A 209 13.95 -3.57 -1.40
CA ALA A 209 13.26 -2.82 -2.44
C ALA A 209 12.00 -3.57 -2.88
N ALA A 210 10.86 -2.88 -2.93
CA ALA A 210 9.61 -3.46 -3.38
C ALA A 210 8.66 -2.43 -3.98
N THR A 211 7.98 -2.82 -5.06
CA THR A 211 6.83 -2.08 -5.57
C THR A 211 5.66 -2.32 -4.64
N LEU A 212 5.04 -1.26 -4.15
CA LEU A 212 3.84 -1.36 -3.31
C LEU A 212 2.62 -1.03 -4.14
N GLY A 213 1.60 -1.88 -4.04
CA GLY A 213 0.23 -1.49 -4.38
C GLY A 213 -0.50 -1.15 -3.10
N GLU A 214 -1.20 -0.03 -3.08
CA GLU A 214 -1.83 0.52 -1.89
C GLU A 214 -3.33 0.72 -2.19
N VAL A 215 -4.18 0.39 -1.22
CA VAL A 215 -5.62 0.57 -1.35
C VAL A 215 -6.27 0.93 -0.02
N ALA A 216 -7.31 1.74 -0.09
CA ALA A 216 -8.23 2.00 1.00
C ALA A 216 -9.66 1.87 0.46
N PHE A 217 -10.33 0.76 0.78
CA PHE A 217 -11.73 0.56 0.44
C PHE A 217 -12.63 1.37 1.38
N ASN A 218 -13.79 1.81 0.87
CA ASN A 218 -14.80 2.55 1.64
C ASN A 218 -14.23 3.75 2.42
N GLY A 219 -13.23 4.44 1.86
CA GLY A 219 -12.60 5.61 2.46
C GLY A 219 -13.50 6.85 2.44
N GLY A 220 -12.89 8.04 2.49
CA GLY A 220 -13.61 9.32 2.47
C GLY A 220 -14.63 9.40 1.33
N GLY A 221 -15.90 9.62 1.68
CA GLY A 221 -17.01 9.65 0.71
C GLY A 221 -17.47 8.28 0.21
N ASN A 222 -17.13 7.19 0.92
CA ASN A 222 -17.36 5.80 0.51
C ASN A 222 -16.70 5.45 -0.84
N GLN A 223 -15.57 6.09 -1.14
CA GLN A 223 -14.77 5.81 -2.34
C GLN A 223 -13.67 4.81 -2.04
N THR A 224 -13.24 4.08 -3.06
CA THR A 224 -12.02 3.29 -3.03
C THR A 224 -10.87 4.17 -3.51
N TYR A 225 -9.82 4.29 -2.70
CA TYR A 225 -8.58 4.96 -3.08
C TYR A 225 -7.49 3.93 -3.37
N TYR A 226 -6.66 4.18 -4.36
CA TYR A 226 -5.62 3.26 -4.76
C TYR A 226 -4.44 3.99 -5.42
N ASP A 227 -3.26 3.39 -5.29
CA ASP A 227 -2.06 3.81 -5.99
C ASP A 227 -0.98 2.71 -6.01
N VAL A 228 -0.01 2.88 -6.90
CA VAL A 228 1.24 2.14 -6.95
C VAL A 228 2.35 3.07 -6.52
N SER A 229 3.18 2.61 -5.59
CA SER A 229 4.27 3.36 -5.00
C SER A 229 5.61 2.70 -5.26
N TYR A 230 6.54 3.53 -5.72
CA TYR A 230 7.95 3.22 -5.95
C TYR A 230 8.84 3.84 -4.86
N ILE A 231 8.24 4.42 -3.81
CA ILE A 231 8.97 5.03 -2.70
C ILE A 231 9.89 4.02 -2.04
N GLU A 232 9.40 2.79 -1.85
CA GLU A 232 10.15 1.65 -1.31
C GLU A 232 10.88 0.83 -2.38
N GLY A 233 10.95 1.32 -3.62
CA GLY A 233 11.70 0.70 -4.72
C GLY A 233 10.81 -0.09 -5.69
N ASN A 234 11.43 -1.02 -6.42
CA ASN A 234 10.73 -1.84 -7.41
C ASN A 234 11.32 -3.25 -7.44
N ASN A 235 10.48 -4.27 -7.33
CA ASN A 235 10.86 -5.70 -7.47
C ASN A 235 9.87 -6.50 -8.34
N ALA A 236 8.84 -5.83 -8.86
CA ALA A 236 7.85 -6.35 -9.78
C ALA A 236 7.23 -5.16 -10.53
N SER A 237 6.89 -5.33 -11.80
CA SER A 237 6.04 -4.34 -12.47
C SER A 237 4.60 -4.54 -12.03
N MET A 238 3.85 -3.45 -11.87
CA MET A 238 2.52 -3.48 -11.27
C MET A 238 1.65 -2.39 -11.86
N THR A 239 0.37 -2.69 -12.11
CA THR A 239 -0.67 -1.68 -12.30
C THR A 239 -1.91 -1.99 -11.47
N ILE A 240 -2.68 -0.94 -11.15
CA ILE A 240 -3.99 -1.01 -10.52
C ILE A 240 -4.96 -0.18 -11.35
N THR A 241 -6.11 -0.77 -11.72
CA THR A 241 -7.16 -0.12 -12.51
C THR A 241 -8.55 -0.46 -11.96
N PRO A 242 -9.50 0.48 -11.90
CA PRO A 242 -10.90 0.17 -11.57
C PRO A 242 -11.59 -0.65 -12.66
N GLU A 243 -12.54 -1.51 -12.29
CA GLU A 243 -13.29 -2.36 -13.24
C GLU A 243 -14.06 -1.55 -14.29
N SER A 244 -14.65 -0.44 -13.88
CA SER A 244 -15.41 0.46 -14.78
C SER A 244 -14.51 1.27 -15.72
N GLY A 245 -13.19 1.12 -15.59
CA GLY A 245 -12.18 1.94 -16.26
C GLY A 245 -11.86 3.20 -15.45
N GLY A 246 -10.80 3.90 -15.87
CA GLY A 246 -10.32 5.08 -15.16
C GLY A 246 -8.85 5.33 -15.38
N ARG A 247 -8.26 6.14 -14.50
CA ARG A 247 -6.81 6.34 -14.47
C ARG A 247 -6.15 5.05 -13.99
N VAL A 248 -5.02 4.71 -14.60
CA VAL A 248 -4.20 3.56 -14.23
C VAL A 248 -3.10 4.06 -13.31
N SER A 249 -2.95 3.42 -12.14
CA SER A 249 -1.74 3.60 -11.33
C SER A 249 -0.75 2.48 -11.64
N GLY A 250 0.54 2.81 -11.65
CA GLY A 250 1.68 1.96 -11.93
C GLY A 250 2.08 1.90 -13.40
N THR A 251 3.03 1.02 -13.70
CA THR A 251 3.44 0.64 -15.04
C THR A 251 3.83 -0.84 -15.07
N LEU A 252 3.58 -1.49 -16.22
CA LEU A 252 4.06 -2.84 -16.53
C LEU A 252 5.44 -2.86 -17.21
N ASP A 253 6.06 -1.70 -17.40
CA ASP A 253 7.43 -1.62 -17.89
C ASP A 253 8.41 -2.31 -16.94
N ASN A 254 9.42 -2.99 -17.49
CA ASN A 254 10.48 -3.57 -16.69
C ASN A 254 11.49 -2.47 -16.29
N LEU A 255 11.19 -1.77 -15.19
CA LEU A 255 12.04 -0.70 -14.69
C LEU A 255 13.44 -1.20 -14.31
N ALA A 256 13.56 -2.42 -13.83
CA ALA A 256 14.86 -2.97 -13.43
C ALA A 256 15.79 -3.26 -14.62
N GLU A 257 15.24 -3.57 -15.79
CA GLU A 257 15.99 -3.70 -17.04
C GLU A 257 16.51 -2.35 -17.54
N LEU A 258 15.72 -1.28 -17.37
CA LEU A 258 16.06 0.08 -17.81
C LEU A 258 17.01 0.81 -16.85
N ALA A 259 17.09 0.36 -15.60
CA ALA A 259 17.86 1.01 -14.56
C ALA A 259 19.38 0.88 -14.79
N PRO A 260 20.16 1.96 -14.59
CA PRO A 260 21.61 1.84 -14.52
C PRO A 260 22.03 0.96 -13.34
N ASP A 261 23.13 0.23 -13.50
CA ASP A 261 23.61 -0.73 -12.51
C ASP A 261 23.84 -0.13 -11.11
N SER A 262 24.14 1.17 -11.02
CA SER A 262 24.33 1.90 -9.76
C SER A 262 23.08 1.97 -8.89
N ILE A 263 21.89 1.90 -9.48
CA ILE A 263 20.62 2.00 -8.77
C ILE A 263 19.84 0.68 -8.72
N LYS A 264 20.39 -0.40 -9.28
CA LYS A 264 19.78 -1.73 -9.14
C LYS A 264 19.85 -2.19 -7.68
N ALA A 265 18.74 -2.74 -7.21
CA ALA A 265 18.69 -3.47 -5.96
C ALA A 265 19.23 -4.89 -6.21
N LYS A 266 20.11 -5.36 -5.32
CA LYS A 266 20.87 -6.60 -5.50
C LYS A 266 20.82 -7.45 -4.24
N ASN A 267 20.69 -8.76 -4.42
CA ASN A 267 20.81 -9.74 -3.36
C ASN A 267 22.25 -9.79 -2.84
N ALA A 268 22.46 -10.52 -1.73
CA ALA A 268 23.79 -10.72 -1.14
C ALA A 268 24.81 -11.38 -2.09
N ASP A 269 24.35 -12.16 -3.06
CA ASP A 269 25.17 -12.79 -4.10
C ASP A 269 25.51 -11.84 -5.28
N GLY A 270 25.01 -10.61 -5.26
CA GLY A 270 25.20 -9.59 -6.28
C GLY A 270 24.22 -9.66 -7.46
N SER A 271 23.33 -10.66 -7.50
CA SER A 271 22.27 -10.73 -8.51
C SER A 271 21.27 -9.57 -8.32
N ALA A 272 20.92 -8.90 -9.42
CA ALA A 272 19.90 -7.86 -9.38
C ALA A 272 18.51 -8.49 -9.25
N TYR A 273 17.66 -7.90 -8.42
CA TYR A 273 16.26 -8.30 -8.28
C TYR A 273 15.28 -7.13 -8.48
N GLY A 274 15.79 -5.89 -8.54
CA GLY A 274 14.93 -4.72 -8.63
C GLY A 274 15.68 -3.41 -8.82
N VAL A 275 14.98 -2.31 -8.51
CA VAL A 275 15.51 -0.94 -8.43
C VAL A 275 15.38 -0.45 -7.00
N LYS A 276 16.39 0.26 -6.50
CA LYS A 276 16.44 0.79 -5.14
C LYS A 276 15.27 1.75 -4.86
N LYS A 277 14.99 1.92 -3.57
CA LYS A 277 14.02 2.88 -3.05
C LYS A 277 14.45 4.34 -3.21
N THR A 278 13.50 5.25 -3.31
CA THR A 278 13.77 6.68 -3.51
C THR A 278 14.09 7.40 -2.22
N THR A 279 13.62 6.91 -1.07
CA THR A 279 13.80 7.56 0.23
C THR A 279 14.38 6.64 1.29
N THR A 280 15.27 7.21 2.11
CA THR A 280 15.65 6.62 3.39
C THR A 280 15.44 7.68 4.47
N SER A 281 14.45 7.46 5.34
CA SER A 281 13.96 8.50 6.25
C SER A 281 13.58 9.75 5.44
N ASP A 282 14.06 10.94 5.82
CA ASP A 282 13.73 12.20 5.13
C ASP A 282 14.66 12.51 3.94
N VAL A 283 15.57 11.60 3.59
CA VAL A 283 16.56 11.82 2.53
C VAL A 283 16.14 11.10 1.25
N GLN A 284 16.03 11.86 0.16
CA GLN A 284 15.81 11.33 -1.18
C GLN A 284 17.13 11.01 -1.88
N ASP A 285 17.19 9.87 -2.55
CA ASP A 285 18.25 9.55 -3.51
C ASP A 285 17.87 10.16 -4.87
N ALA A 286 18.51 11.29 -5.21
CA ALA A 286 18.20 12.05 -6.42
C ALA A 286 18.34 11.21 -7.71
N ALA A 287 19.34 10.33 -7.79
CA ALA A 287 19.54 9.52 -8.99
C ALA A 287 18.41 8.49 -9.19
N VAL A 288 17.91 7.93 -8.09
CA VAL A 288 16.78 7.00 -8.10
C VAL A 288 15.47 7.73 -8.40
N VAL A 289 15.25 8.90 -7.77
CA VAL A 289 14.07 9.73 -8.05
C VAL A 289 14.02 10.14 -9.52
N ASP A 290 15.11 10.69 -10.05
CA ASP A 290 15.19 11.13 -11.46
C ASP A 290 14.92 9.97 -12.42
N PHE A 291 15.43 8.77 -12.10
CA PHE A 291 15.14 7.57 -12.88
C PHE A 291 13.64 7.27 -12.89
N TYR A 292 12.99 7.14 -11.73
CA TYR A 292 11.56 6.85 -11.68
C TYR A 292 10.72 7.94 -12.36
N ARG A 293 11.06 9.23 -12.21
CA ARG A 293 10.33 10.33 -12.88
C ARG A 293 10.39 10.30 -14.39
N LYS A 294 11.43 9.69 -14.95
CA LYS A 294 11.54 9.51 -16.40
C LYS A 294 10.60 8.42 -16.93
N HIS A 295 10.20 7.48 -16.06
CA HIS A 295 9.48 6.26 -16.45
C HIS A 295 8.07 6.16 -15.85
N VAL A 296 7.77 6.95 -14.81
CA VAL A 296 6.50 6.97 -14.10
C VAL A 296 5.98 8.41 -14.13
N GLY A 297 4.82 8.61 -14.75
CA GLY A 297 4.14 9.91 -14.79
C GLY A 297 3.83 10.42 -13.38
N ALA A 298 3.74 11.75 -13.24
CA ALA A 298 3.49 12.42 -11.96
C ALA A 298 2.13 12.05 -11.32
N ASP A 299 1.27 11.39 -12.07
CA ASP A 299 -0.03 10.89 -11.64
C ASP A 299 -0.23 9.39 -11.86
N GLN A 300 0.85 8.70 -12.22
CA GLN A 300 0.84 7.26 -12.44
C GLN A 300 1.38 6.52 -11.22
N GLY A 301 2.12 7.15 -10.31
CA GLY A 301 2.54 6.47 -9.09
C GLY A 301 3.34 7.37 -8.17
N TYR A 302 3.47 6.96 -6.92
CA TYR A 302 4.29 7.67 -5.95
C TYR A 302 5.77 7.41 -6.23
N VAL A 303 6.53 8.45 -6.53
CA VAL A 303 8.00 8.41 -6.59
C VAL A 303 8.58 9.04 -5.33
N VAL A 304 7.93 10.06 -4.78
CA VAL A 304 8.28 10.67 -3.51
C VAL A 304 7.02 10.89 -2.66
N PRO A 305 7.12 11.03 -1.32
CA PRO A 305 5.95 11.17 -0.44
C PRO A 305 5.03 12.37 -0.68
N LYS A 306 5.41 13.31 -1.56
CA LYS A 306 4.66 14.53 -1.88
C LYS A 306 3.90 14.42 -3.21
N ASP A 307 3.82 13.22 -3.79
CA ASP A 307 3.12 12.96 -5.06
C ASP A 307 1.62 12.78 -4.87
N ASP A 308 0.97 13.76 -4.24
CA ASP A 308 -0.45 13.67 -3.87
C ASP A 308 -1.38 13.45 -5.09
N ALA A 309 -0.92 13.77 -6.30
CA ALA A 309 -1.66 13.54 -7.54
C ALA A 309 -1.75 12.06 -7.96
N SER A 310 -0.92 11.21 -7.36
CA SER A 310 -0.82 9.77 -7.65
C SER A 310 -1.81 8.92 -6.86
N THR A 311 -2.39 9.43 -5.77
CA THR A 311 -3.55 8.77 -5.15
C THR A 311 -4.78 8.98 -6.03
N LEU A 312 -5.32 7.87 -6.52
CA LEU A 312 -6.49 7.84 -7.38
C LEU A 312 -7.72 7.44 -6.56
N GLY A 313 -8.88 7.97 -6.94
CA GLY A 313 -10.16 7.61 -6.33
C GLY A 313 -11.12 7.02 -7.37
N THR A 314 -11.93 6.06 -6.95
CA THR A 314 -13.01 5.48 -7.75
C THR A 314 -14.22 5.15 -6.87
N GLY A 315 -15.39 5.07 -7.50
CA GLY A 315 -16.60 4.51 -6.86
C GLY A 315 -16.68 2.98 -6.91
N ASP A 316 -15.76 2.33 -7.64
CA ASP A 316 -15.73 0.88 -7.77
C ASP A 316 -15.25 0.22 -6.47
N THR A 317 -15.83 -0.94 -6.16
CA THR A 317 -15.35 -1.84 -5.11
C THR A 317 -14.56 -3.02 -5.67
N HIS A 318 -14.42 -3.11 -7.00
CA HIS A 318 -13.57 -4.09 -7.67
C HIS A 318 -12.40 -3.38 -8.38
N LEU A 319 -11.18 -3.81 -8.08
CA LEU A 319 -9.97 -3.36 -8.76
C LEU A 319 -9.30 -4.52 -9.49
N SER A 320 -8.76 -4.25 -10.67
CA SER A 320 -7.89 -5.16 -11.41
C SER A 320 -6.43 -4.79 -11.17
N VAL A 321 -5.63 -5.77 -10.77
CA VAL A 321 -4.20 -5.66 -10.51
C VAL A 321 -3.46 -6.55 -11.49
N HIS A 322 -2.54 -5.96 -12.25
CA HIS A 322 -1.62 -6.71 -13.09
C HIS A 322 -0.23 -6.65 -12.50
N LEU A 323 0.46 -7.79 -12.46
CA LEU A 323 1.77 -7.97 -11.87
C LEU A 323 2.68 -8.74 -12.83
N LYS A 324 3.97 -8.41 -12.85
CA LYS A 324 4.95 -9.06 -13.71
C LYS A 324 6.32 -9.11 -13.04
N ASP A 325 7.02 -10.24 -13.15
CA ASP A 325 8.41 -10.37 -12.72
C ASP A 325 9.35 -9.52 -13.57
N VAL A 326 10.40 -8.98 -12.95
CA VAL A 326 11.38 -8.07 -13.59
C VAL A 326 12.74 -8.72 -13.89
N PHE A 327 12.97 -9.95 -13.38
CA PHE A 327 14.15 -10.79 -13.64
C PHE A 327 13.76 -12.26 -13.65
#